data_AF-A0A969S3X1-F1
#
_entry.id   AF-A0A969S3X1-F1
#
_cell.length_a   1.000
_cell.length_b   1.000
_cell.length_c   1.000
_cell.angle_alpha   90.00
_cell.angle_beta   90.00
_cell.angle_gamma   90.00
#
_symmetry.space_group_name_H-M   'P 1'
#
loop_
_entity.id
_entity.type
_entity.pdbx_description
1 polymer ?
#
loop_
_entity_poly.entity_id
_entity_poly.type
_entity_poly.pdbx_seq_one_letter_code
_entity_poly.pdbx_strand_id
1 'polypeptide(L)' 'MLSQLFRSTKIQISGVASKAGGPDYLLQFLEPRTVTENIQRQGFAPIEGVD' A
#
# COMPACT_ATOMS: atom_id res chain seq x y z
N MET A 1 -21.11 5.28 -29.48
CA MET A 1 -19.63 5.14 -29.60
C MET A 1 -18.90 6.40 -29.11
N LEU A 2 -19.38 7.07 -28.05
CA LEU A 2 -18.75 8.29 -27.50
C LEU A 2 -18.85 8.37 -25.96
N SER A 3 -19.30 7.31 -25.28
CA SER A 3 -19.42 7.24 -23.81
C SER A 3 -18.28 6.48 -23.12
N GLN A 4 -17.30 5.97 -23.88
CA GLN A 4 -16.20 5.15 -23.36
C GLN A 4 -14.83 5.86 -23.37
N LEU A 5 -14.77 7.13 -23.78
CA LEU A 5 -13.52 7.89 -23.92
C LEU A 5 -13.28 8.90 -22.77
N PHE A 6 -13.79 8.60 -21.57
CA PHE A 6 -13.44 9.32 -20.32
C PHE A 6 -12.95 8.38 -19.22
N ARG A 7 -12.60 7.13 -19.57
CA ARG A 7 -12.05 6.17 -18.60
C ARG A 7 -10.52 6.15 -18.53
N SER A 8 -9.83 6.99 -19.29
CA SER A 8 -8.37 7.01 -19.30
C SER A 8 -7.87 8.46 -19.36
N THR A 9 -6.93 8.78 -18.47
CA THR A 9 -6.15 10.03 -18.43
C THR A 9 -6.82 11.28 -17.83
N LYS A 10 -6.74 11.44 -16.50
CA LYS A 10 -6.60 12.78 -15.91
C LYS A 10 -5.68 12.77 -14.70
N ILE A 11 -4.40 12.57 -14.97
CA ILE A 11 -3.31 13.14 -14.15
C ILE A 11 -2.65 14.14 -15.10
N GLN A 12 -3.17 15.36 -15.13
CA GLN A 12 -2.75 16.43 -16.04
C GLN A 12 -2.56 17.71 -15.21
N ILE A 13 -1.35 17.92 -14.70
CA ILE A 13 -0.90 19.05 -13.83
C ILE A 13 -1.74 19.29 -12.56
N SER A 14 -2.92 18.67 -12.43
CA SER A 14 -3.96 18.92 -11.43
C SER A 14 -3.73 18.20 -10.10
N GLY A 15 -2.60 17.51 -9.95
CA GLY A 15 -2.22 16.84 -8.70
C GLY A 15 -1.59 15.47 -8.92
N VAL A 16 -0.82 15.06 -7.91
CA VAL A 16 -0.41 13.66 -7.69
C VAL A 16 -1.68 12.84 -7.43
N ALA A 17 -1.67 11.54 -7.74
CA ALA A 17 -2.83 10.63 -7.66
C ALA A 17 -3.34 10.36 -6.22
N SER A 18 -3.22 11.34 -5.34
CA SER A 18 -3.57 11.34 -3.94
C SER A 18 -4.95 11.90 -3.70
N LYS A 19 -5.95 11.02 -3.57
CA LYS A 19 -7.30 11.45 -3.21
C LYS A 19 -7.39 11.76 -1.71
N ALA A 20 -7.66 13.02 -1.35
CA ALA A 20 -7.96 13.40 0.03
C ALA A 20 -9.14 12.59 0.57
N GLY A 21 -8.97 11.97 1.74
CA GLY A 21 -9.97 11.10 2.36
C GLY A 21 -10.11 9.70 1.74
N GLY A 22 -9.26 9.32 0.78
CA GLY A 22 -9.15 7.95 0.29
C GLY A 22 -8.30 7.05 1.21
N PRO A 23 -8.35 5.71 1.03
CA PRO A 23 -7.58 4.77 1.83
C PRO A 23 -6.06 5.03 1.76
N ASP A 24 -5.56 5.54 0.64
CA ASP A 24 -4.14 5.80 0.41
C ASP A 24 -3.69 7.22 0.79
N TYR A 25 -4.57 8.02 1.41
CA TYR A 25 -4.26 9.43 1.72
C TYR A 25 -3.17 9.56 2.78
N LEU A 26 -3.27 8.79 3.86
CA LEU A 26 -2.31 8.87 4.98
C LEU A 26 -0.93 8.33 4.61
N LEU A 27 -0.87 7.33 3.72
CA LEU A 27 0.38 6.71 3.29
C LEU A 27 1.34 7.69 2.61
N GLN A 28 0.84 8.81 2.08
CA GLN A 28 1.66 9.81 1.40
C GLN A 28 2.53 10.63 2.35
N PHE A 29 2.19 10.68 3.64
CA PHE A 29 2.93 11.41 4.66
C PHE A 29 3.87 10.49 5.46
N LEU A 30 3.91 9.20 5.12
CA LEU A 30 4.67 8.18 5.84
C LEU A 30 5.76 7.58 4.95
N GLU A 31 6.82 7.09 5.58
CA GLU A 31 7.84 6.28 4.91
C GLU A 31 7.64 4.81 5.28
N PRO A 32 7.56 3.89 4.30
CA PRO A 32 7.41 2.46 4.60
C PRO A 32 8.67 1.94 5.27
N ARG A 33 8.50 1.18 6.36
CA ARG A 33 9.60 0.51 7.06
C ARG A 33 9.25 -0.94 7.33
N THR A 34 10.19 -1.83 6.99
CA THR A 34 10.09 -3.26 7.29
C THR A 34 11.06 -3.61 8.40
N VAL A 35 10.60 -4.37 9.40
CA VAL A 35 11.42 -4.92 10.47
C VAL A 35 11.47 -6.44 10.29
N THR A 36 12.67 -6.99 10.32
CA THR A 36 12.88 -8.44 10.31
C THR A 36 13.49 -8.86 11.62
N GLU A 37 12.94 -9.91 12.23
CA GLU A 37 13.46 -10.51 13.46
C GLU A 37 13.74 -11.99 13.19
N ASN A 38 14.90 -12.46 13.65
CA ASN A 38 15.16 -13.89 13.70
C ASN A 38 14.52 -14.48 14.97
N ILE A 39 13.37 -15.13 14.81
CA ILE A 39 12.63 -15.77 15.91
C ILE A 39 13.10 -17.21 16.21
N GLN A 40 14.04 -17.75 15.42
CA GLN A 40 14.50 -19.13 15.59
C GLN A 40 15.34 -19.26 16.87
N ARG A 41 14.94 -20.20 17.74
CA ARG A 41 15.67 -20.60 18.94
C ARG A 41 15.99 -22.09 18.84
N GLN A 42 17.27 -22.46 18.92
CA GLN A 42 17.72 -23.86 18.89
C GLN A 42 17.23 -24.69 17.68
N GLY A 43 17.02 -24.06 16.51
CA GLY A 43 16.50 -24.77 15.33
C GLY A 43 14.97 -24.79 15.22
N PHE A 44 14.26 -24.22 16.20
CA PHE A 44 12.81 -24.15 16.23
C PHE A 44 12.34 -22.70 16.13
N ALA A 45 11.37 -22.43 15.27
CA ALA A 45 10.67 -21.16 15.21
C ALA A 45 9.16 -21.45 15.35
N PRO A 46 8.45 -20.76 16.27
CA PRO A 46 7.02 -20.94 16.38
C PRO A 46 6.33 -20.46 15.08
N ILE A 47 5.36 -21.24 14.62
CA ILE A 47 4.50 -20.86 13.51
C ILE A 47 3.30 -20.13 14.12
N GLU A 48 3.10 -18.87 13.76
CA GLU A 48 1.94 -18.10 14.24
C GLU A 48 0.64 -18.80 13.85
N GLY A 49 -0.29 -18.96 14.80
CA GLY A 49 -1.63 -19.50 14.55
C GLY A 49 -1.77 -21.02 14.55
N VAL A 50 -0.75 -21.77 14.99
CA VAL A 50 -0.87 -23.20 15.28
C VAL A 50 -0.83 -23.40 16.80
N ASP A 51 -2.02 -23.51 17.39
CA ASP A 51 -2.21 -24.11 18.71
C ASP A 51 -2.22 -25.66 18.59
#